data_AF-A0A820S6L1-F1
#
_entry.id   AF-A0A820S6L1-F1
#
_cell.length_a   1.000
_cell.length_b   1.000
_cell.length_c   1.000
_cell.angle_alpha   90.00
_cell.angle_beta   90.00
_cell.angle_gamma   90.00
#
_symmetry.space_group_name_H-M   'P 1'
#
loop_
_entity.id
_entity.type
_entity.pdbx_description
1 polymer ?
#
loop_
_entity_poly.entity_id
_entity_poly.type
_entity_poly.pdbx_seq_one_letter_code
_entity_poly.pdbx_strand_id
1 'polypeptide(L)'
;YSTPEKLTSIIDAIGDASYKAQGLHGAVTTARKFRMSDHRLYIIKKVDDNKNLGSVVGLLKVGSKHLYIYDSNGQVYARTPLCVLDFYVHESKQSLGY
;
A
#
# COMPACT_ATOMS: atom_id res chain seq x y z
N TYR A 1 16.01 -17.43 -9.28
CA TYR A 1 15.50 -16.29 -8.49
C TYR A 1 14.79 -16.80 -7.27
N SER A 2 15.27 -16.40 -6.09
CA SER A 2 14.67 -16.79 -4.81
C SER A 2 13.29 -16.13 -4.64
N THR A 3 12.34 -16.81 -4.00
CA THR A 3 10.98 -16.27 -3.75
C THR A 3 10.97 -14.87 -3.09
N PRO A 4 11.90 -14.54 -2.16
CA PRO A 4 11.98 -13.20 -1.56
C PRO A 4 12.33 -12.07 -2.53
N GLU A 5 13.18 -12.31 -3.53
CA GLU A 5 13.55 -11.30 -4.54
C GLU A 5 12.33 -10.91 -5.38
N LYS A 6 11.52 -11.89 -5.80
CA LYS A 6 10.32 -11.65 -6.59
C LYS A 6 9.30 -10.79 -5.84
N LEU A 7 9.07 -11.08 -4.55
CA LEU A 7 8.14 -10.30 -3.74
C LEU A 7 8.63 -8.86 -3.54
N THR A 8 9.94 -8.68 -3.33
CA THR A 8 10.58 -7.36 -3.23
C THR A 8 10.28 -6.52 -4.46
N SER A 9 10.54 -7.07 -5.66
CA SER A 9 10.27 -6.37 -6.92
C SER A 9 8.79 -6.06 -7.12
N ILE A 10 7.88 -6.94 -6.71
CA ILE A 10 6.43 -6.69 -6.78
C ILE A 10 6.04 -5.50 -5.91
N ILE A 11 6.50 -5.47 -4.64
CA ILE A 11 6.18 -4.39 -3.70
C ILE A 11 6.75 -3.06 -4.21
N ASP A 12 7.99 -3.06 -4.69
CA ASP A 12 8.63 -1.84 -5.19
C ASP A 12 7.94 -1.33 -6.46
N ALA A 13 7.56 -2.22 -7.39
CA ALA A 13 6.87 -1.84 -8.62
C ALA A 13 5.47 -1.26 -8.35
N ILE A 14 4.68 -1.89 -7.48
CA ILE A 14 3.33 -1.39 -7.19
C ILE A 14 3.37 -0.15 -6.28
N GLY A 15 4.36 -0.05 -5.39
CA GLY A 15 4.61 1.17 -4.62
C GLY A 15 5.05 2.34 -5.50
N ASP A 16 5.82 2.07 -6.56
CA ASP A 16 6.19 3.05 -7.58
C ASP A 16 4.97 3.57 -8.35
N ALA A 17 4.11 2.66 -8.78
CA ALA A 17 2.85 3.00 -9.42
C ALA A 17 1.93 3.85 -8.51
N SER A 18 1.81 3.47 -7.23
CA SER A 18 1.00 4.21 -6.24
C SER A 18 1.47 5.67 -6.06
N TYR A 19 2.77 5.92 -5.89
CA TYR A 19 3.23 7.28 -5.65
C TYR A 19 3.10 8.16 -6.89
N LYS A 20 3.29 7.59 -8.09
CA LYS A 20 3.09 8.30 -9.36
C LYS A 20 1.63 8.74 -9.50
N ALA A 21 0.69 7.84 -9.23
CA ALA A 21 -0.74 8.15 -9.26
C ALA A 21 -1.15 9.24 -8.27
N GLN A 22 -0.48 9.32 -7.11
CA GLN A 22 -0.70 10.34 -6.08
C GLN A 22 0.08 11.65 -6.30
N GLY A 23 0.99 11.71 -7.28
CA GLY A 23 1.84 12.89 -7.53
C GLY A 23 2.86 13.17 -6.43
N LEU A 24 3.30 12.16 -5.68
CA LEU A 24 4.26 12.32 -4.58
C LEU A 24 5.70 12.42 -5.09
N HIS A 25 6.59 13.04 -4.31
CA HIS A 25 8.02 13.14 -4.61
C HIS A 25 8.81 11.83 -4.46
N GLY A 26 8.19 10.77 -3.93
CA GLY A 26 8.81 9.45 -3.84
C GLY A 26 7.92 8.40 -3.19
N ALA A 27 8.24 7.13 -3.46
CA ALA A 27 7.47 5.99 -2.98
C ALA A 27 7.35 5.94 -1.45
N VAL A 28 6.13 6.00 -0.92
CA VAL A 28 5.85 5.78 0.51
C VAL A 28 5.81 4.30 0.88
N THR A 29 5.65 3.42 -0.11
CA THR A 29 5.66 1.97 0.03
C THR A 29 6.81 1.40 -0.80
N THR A 30 7.77 0.77 -0.13
CA THR A 30 8.86 0.00 -0.73
C THR A 30 9.09 -1.25 0.12
N ALA A 31 9.66 -2.30 -0.45
CA ALA A 31 9.98 -3.52 0.27
C ALA A 31 10.91 -3.25 1.46
N ARG A 32 11.85 -2.32 1.31
CA ARG A 32 12.74 -1.86 2.39
C ARG A 32 11.97 -1.18 3.52
N LYS A 33 11.11 -0.19 3.20
CA LYS A 33 10.29 0.51 4.21
C LYS A 33 9.34 -0.45 4.93
N PHE A 34 8.75 -1.38 4.19
CA PHE A 34 7.86 -2.41 4.72
C PHE A 34 8.58 -3.34 5.70
N ARG A 35 9.75 -3.88 5.33
CA ARG A 35 10.56 -4.76 6.21
C ARG A 35 10.99 -4.08 7.51
N MET A 36 11.14 -2.76 7.50
CA MET A 36 11.53 -1.95 8.67
C MET A 36 10.34 -1.47 9.51
N SER A 37 9.13 -1.99 9.27
CA SER A 37 7.90 -1.53 9.92
C SER A 37 7.07 -2.69 10.47
N ASP A 38 6.12 -2.35 11.35
CA ASP A 38 5.06 -3.23 11.84
C ASP A 38 3.80 -3.18 10.94
N HIS A 39 3.92 -2.63 9.73
CA HIS A 39 2.79 -2.45 8.83
C HIS A 39 2.34 -3.80 8.26
N ARG A 40 1.08 -3.85 7.85
CA ARG A 40 0.52 -4.96 7.09
C ARG A 40 0.28 -4.50 5.66
N LEU A 41 0.70 -5.31 4.71
CA LEU A 41 0.51 -5.06 3.28
C LEU A 41 -0.39 -6.15 2.72
N TYR A 42 -1.51 -5.72 2.15
CA TYR A 42 -2.44 -6.55 1.41
C TYR A 42 -2.20 -6.28 -0.08
N ILE A 43 -2.06 -7.34 -0.87
CA ILE A 43 -1.89 -7.26 -2.32
C ILE A 43 -3.01 -8.06 -2.96
N ILE A 44 -3.78 -7.42 -3.85
CA ILE A 44 -4.79 -8.12 -4.63
C ILE A 44 -4.18 -8.62 -5.95
N LYS A 45 -4.43 -9.89 -6.26
CA LYS A 45 -4.00 -10.55 -7.48
C LYS A 45 -5.21 -11.02 -8.26
N LYS A 46 -5.25 -10.72 -9.56
CA LYS A 46 -6.17 -11.38 -10.50
C LYS A 46 -5.49 -12.64 -11.04
N VAL A 47 -6.05 -13.80 -10.75
CA VAL A 47 -5.39 -15.10 -11.02
C VAL A 47 -5.43 -15.46 -12.50
N ASP A 48 -6.52 -15.13 -13.19
CA ASP A 48 -6.77 -15.56 -14.57
C ASP A 48 -6.04 -14.72 -15.64
N ASP A 49 -5.38 -13.63 -15.23
CA ASP A 49 -4.58 -12.80 -16.12
C ASP A 49 -3.25 -13.50 -16.49
N ASN A 50 -2.57 -13.01 -17.53
CA ASN A 50 -1.23 -13.48 -17.94
C ASN A 50 -1.12 -14.99 -18.14
N LYS A 51 -2.07 -15.61 -18.86
CA LYS A 51 -2.11 -17.07 -19.09
C LYS A 51 -2.11 -17.87 -17.77
N ASN A 52 -2.95 -17.46 -16.81
CA ASN A 52 -3.07 -18.04 -15.46
C ASN A 52 -1.83 -17.89 -14.55
N LEU A 53 -0.86 -17.07 -14.93
CA LEU A 53 0.24 -16.68 -14.02
C LEU A 53 -0.23 -15.58 -13.05
N GLY A 54 -1.26 -14.85 -13.46
CA GLY A 54 -1.92 -13.76 -12.77
C GLY A 54 -1.18 -12.42 -12.83
N SER A 55 -1.88 -11.39 -12.37
CA SER A 55 -1.44 -10.00 -12.37
C SER A 55 -1.73 -9.37 -11.02
N VAL A 56 -0.84 -8.50 -10.56
CA VAL A 56 -1.10 -7.68 -9.37
C VAL A 56 -1.99 -6.52 -9.79
N VAL A 57 -3.06 -6.29 -9.04
CA VAL A 57 -4.09 -5.29 -9.35
C VAL A 57 -3.97 -4.06 -8.47
N GLY A 58 -3.55 -4.23 -7.21
CA GLY A 58 -3.57 -3.16 -6.22
C GLY A 58 -2.90 -3.55 -4.91
N LEU A 59 -2.71 -2.57 -4.04
CA LEU A 59 -2.15 -2.70 -2.69
C LEU A 59 -3.01 -1.94 -1.69
N LEU A 60 -3.07 -2.44 -0.46
CA LEU A 60 -3.50 -1.70 0.73
C LEU A 60 -2.45 -1.88 1.83
N LYS A 61 -1.87 -0.78 2.30
CA LYS A 61 -0.93 -0.76 3.42
C LYS A 61 -1.59 -0.14 4.63
N VAL A 62 -1.54 -0.83 5.77
CA VAL A 62 -2.10 -0.34 7.04
C VAL A 62 -1.09 -0.47 8.18
N GLY A 63 -1.23 0.35 9.21
CA GLY A 63 -0.41 0.24 10.41
C GLY A 63 -0.89 1.17 11.52
N SER A 64 -0.61 0.80 12.76
CA SER A 64 -0.93 1.63 13.92
C SER A 64 -0.05 2.89 13.92
N LYS A 65 -0.62 4.04 14.28
CA LYS A 65 0.12 5.32 14.37
C LYS A 65 -0.24 6.04 15.64
N HIS A 66 0.77 6.47 16.39
CA HIS A 66 0.58 7.37 17.52
C HIS A 66 0.35 8.79 16.96
N LEU A 67 -0.86 9.30 17.15
CA LEU A 67 -1.31 10.58 16.60
C LEU A 67 -1.89 11.46 17.71
N TYR A 68 -1.69 12.77 17.57
CA TYR A 68 -2.38 13.79 18.34
C TYR A 68 -3.48 14.36 17.45
N ILE A 69 -4.74 14.06 17.78
CA ILE A 69 -5.92 14.40 16.97
C ILE A 69 -6.71 15.49 17.68
N TYR A 70 -7.15 16.49 16.92
CA TYR A 70 -8.04 17.55 17.40
C TYR A 70 -9.50 17.13 17.22
N ASP A 71 -10.33 17.38 18.21
CA ASP A 71 -11.79 17.31 18.04
C ASP A 71 -12.35 18.62 17.47
N SER A 72 -13.68 18.68 17.28
CA SER A 72 -14.38 19.86 16.77
C SER A 72 -14.31 21.08 17.71
N ASN A 73 -13.94 20.89 18.98
CA ASN A 73 -13.76 21.97 19.95
C ASN A 73 -12.29 22.42 20.04
N GLY A 74 -11.40 21.85 19.23
CA GLY A 74 -9.97 22.12 19.26
C GLY A 74 -9.21 21.43 20.40
N GLN A 75 -9.85 20.50 21.12
CA GLN A 75 -9.18 19.73 22.16
C GLN A 75 -8.33 18.62 21.54
N VAL A 76 -7.09 18.49 22.05
CA VAL A 76 -6.12 17.49 21.57
C VAL A 76 -6.24 16.18 22.35
N TYR A 77 -6.19 15.07 21.63
CA TYR A 77 -6.18 13.72 22.18
C TYR A 77 -5.07 12.87 21.57
N ALA A 78 -4.24 12.26 22.41
CA ALA A 78 -3.30 11.22 22.00
C ALA A 78 -4.04 9.90 21.77
N ARG A 79 -3.89 9.30 20.58
CA ARG A 79 -4.52 8.04 20.18
C ARG A 79 -3.56 7.19 19.34
N THR A 80 -3.81 5.88 19.31
CA THR A 80 -3.06 4.92 18.49
C THR A 80 -3.99 4.14 17.56
N PRO A 81 -4.69 4.80 16.61
CA PRO A 81 -5.59 4.10 15.70
C PRO A 81 -4.83 3.25 14.68
N LEU A 82 -5.54 2.28 14.09
CA LEU A 82 -5.13 1.63 12.85
C LEU A 82 -5.37 2.61 11.69
N CYS A 83 -4.33 2.91 10.92
CA CYS A 83 -4.40 3.84 9.79
C CYS A 83 -4.24 3.12 8.46
N VAL A 84 -4.94 3.61 7.44
CA VAL A 84 -4.58 3.39 6.04
C VAL A 84 -3.39 4.31 5.72
N LEU A 85 -2.30 3.72 5.23
CA LEU A 85 -1.01 4.40 5.02
C LEU A 85 -0.63 4.50 3.53
N ASP A 86 -1.20 3.64 2.70
CA ASP A 86 -1.11 3.68 1.25
C ASP A 86 -2.24 2.82 0.68
N PHE A 87 -2.91 3.27 -0.38
CA PHE A 87 -3.98 2.53 -1.02
C PHE A 87 -3.99 2.85 -2.51
N TYR A 88 -3.86 1.80 -3.33
CA TYR A 88 -3.74 1.96 -4.77
C TYR A 88 -4.32 0.76 -5.52
N VAL A 89 -5.03 1.08 -6.60
CA VAL A 89 -5.49 0.12 -7.61
C VAL A 89 -4.98 0.63 -8.95
N HIS A 90 -4.40 -0.26 -9.75
CA HIS A 90 -3.87 0.05 -11.08
C HIS A 90 -4.93 0.76 -11.93
N GLU A 91 -4.53 1.78 -12.68
CA GLU A 91 -5.45 2.72 -13.34
C GLU A 91 -6.42 2.01 -14.28
N SER A 92 -5.94 1.00 -15.01
CA SER A 92 -6.78 0.18 -15.92
C SER A 92 -7.79 -0.72 -15.21
N LYS A 93 -7.77 -0.78 -13.88
CA LYS A 93 -8.63 -1.61 -13.03
C LYS A 93 -9.46 -0.79 -12.05
N GLN A 94 -9.35 0.53 -12.04
CA GLN A 94 -10.15 1.38 -11.16
C GLN A 94 -11.63 1.36 -11.53
N SER A 95 -12.51 1.65 -10.56
CA SER A 95 -13.98 1.61 -10.72
C SER A 95 -14.58 0.25 -11.08
N LEU A 96 -13.81 -0.84 -10.91
CA LEU A 96 -14.27 -2.22 -11.11
C LEU A 96 -14.54 -2.98 -9.80
N GLY A 97 -14.42 -2.32 -8.65
CA GLY A 97 -14.68 -2.91 -7.33
C GLY A 97 -13.56 -3.80 -6.78
N TYR A 98 -12.33 -3.62 -7.28
CA TYR A 98 -11.12 -4.25 -6.73
C TYR A 98 -10.64 -3.61 -5.42
#